data_AF-A0A956IQJ4-F1
#
_entry.id   AF-A0A956IQJ4-F1
#
_cell.length_a   1.000
_cell.length_b   1.000
_cell.length_c   1.000
_cell.angle_alpha   90.00
_cell.angle_beta   90.00
_cell.angle_gamma   90.00
#
_symmetry.space_group_name_H-M   'P 1'
#
loop_
_entity.id
_entity.type
_entity.pdbx_description
1 polymer ?
#
loop_
_entity_poly.entity_id
_entity_poly.type
_entity_poly.pdbx_seq_one_letter_code
_entity_poly.pdbx_strand_id
1 'polypeptide(L)' 'MRENMLDELYVGYVEELLEREDDAWRTCCGRDCEPCMQQLMRVVDRVRELEGNA' A
#
# COMPACT_ATOMS: atom_id res chain seq x y z
N MET A 1 -14.60 11.07 -8.23
CA MET A 1 -14.75 9.61 -8.04
C MET A 1 -13.69 9.23 -7.00
N ARG A 2 -14.07 8.82 -5.78
CA ARG A 2 -13.11 8.30 -4.79
C ARG A 2 -12.97 6.81 -5.08
N GLU A 3 -11.91 6.40 -5.76
CA GLU A 3 -11.59 4.98 -5.86
C GLU A 3 -11.31 4.46 -4.44
N ASN A 4 -12.00 3.40 -4.06
CA ASN A 4 -11.77 2.60 -2.83
C ASN A 4 -12.05 3.25 -1.46
N MET A 5 -12.62 4.46 -1.37
CA MET A 5 -12.91 5.15 -0.08
C MET A 5 -11.71 5.25 0.87
N LEU A 6 -10.49 5.28 0.32
CA LEU A 6 -9.28 5.42 1.11
C LEU A 6 -9.08 6.90 1.50
N ASP A 7 -8.75 7.13 2.77
CA ASP A 7 -8.41 8.47 3.30
C ASP A 7 -7.16 9.02 2.59
N GLU A 8 -6.99 10.33 2.51
CA GLU A 8 -5.79 10.96 1.93
C GLU A 8 -4.50 10.47 2.59
N LEU A 9 -4.58 10.13 3.89
CA LEU A 9 -3.47 9.50 4.61
C LEU A 9 -2.98 8.21 3.95
N TYR A 10 -3.88 7.39 3.39
CA TYR A 10 -3.50 6.15 2.69
C TYR A 10 -2.69 6.42 1.43
N VAL A 11 -2.93 7.52 0.73
CA VAL A 11 -2.17 7.87 -0.48
C VAL A 11 -0.73 8.17 -0.11
N GLY A 12 -0.50 8.99 0.91
CA GLY A 12 0.86 9.31 1.38
C GLY A 12 1.64 8.08 1.84
N TYR A 13 0.98 7.13 2.53
CA TYR A 13 1.61 5.85 2.88
C TYR A 13 1.96 5.03 1.64
N VAL A 14 1.06 4.92 0.65
CA VAL A 14 1.34 4.14 -0.56
C VAL A 14 2.50 4.74 -1.35
N GLU A 15 2.57 6.07 -1.49
CA GLU A 15 3.68 6.77 -2.16
C GLU A 15 5.02 6.47 -1.48
N GLU A 16 5.11 6.59 -0.15
CA GLU A 16 6.33 6.25 0.60
C GLU A 16 6.72 4.77 0.40
N LEU A 17 5.74 3.86 0.44
CA LEU A 17 5.98 2.42 0.36
C LEU A 17 6.36 1.95 -1.05
N LEU A 18 5.96 2.67 -2.10
CA LEU A 18 6.37 2.38 -3.47
C LEU A 18 7.89 2.57 -3.65
N GLU A 19 8.49 3.53 -2.96
CA GLU A 19 9.92 3.86 -3.01
C GLU A 19 10.80 2.95 -2.12
N ARG A 20 10.18 2.15 -1.23
CA ARG A 20 10.91 1.31 -0.26
C ARG A 20 11.02 -0.14 -0.73
N GLU A 21 12.14 -0.77 -0.37
CA GLU A 21 12.32 -2.21 -0.56
C GLU A 21 11.32 -3.02 0.28
N ASP A 22 10.76 -4.07 -0.31
CA ASP A 22 9.66 -4.84 0.27
C ASP A 22 10.00 -5.41 1.66
N ASP A 23 11.22 -5.93 1.84
CA ASP A 23 11.67 -6.51 3.11
C ASP A 23 11.69 -5.49 4.27
N ALA A 24 11.73 -4.20 3.96
CA ALA A 24 11.77 -3.14 4.98
C ALA A 24 10.41 -2.83 5.60
N TRP A 25 9.30 -3.21 4.98
CA TRP A 25 7.96 -2.78 5.41
C TRP A 25 6.86 -3.83 5.24
N ARG A 26 7.05 -4.89 4.45
CA ARG A 26 6.04 -5.93 4.19
C ARG A 26 5.88 -6.90 5.36
N THR A 27 5.59 -6.38 6.54
CA THR A 27 5.29 -7.17 7.74
C THR A 27 3.91 -6.83 8.25
N CYS A 28 3.00 -7.81 8.26
CA CYS A 28 1.68 -7.66 8.89
C CYS A 28 1.70 -8.26 10.30
N CYS A 29 1.27 -7.47 11.30
CA CYS A 29 1.19 -7.91 12.69
C CYS A 29 -0.04 -8.82 13.00
N GLY A 30 -0.92 -9.05 12.01
CA GLY A 30 -2.13 -9.88 12.15
C GLY A 30 -3.20 -9.30 13.08
N ARG A 31 -3.14 -8.01 13.39
CA ARG A 31 -4.08 -7.28 14.25
C ARG A 31 -4.74 -6.13 13.49
N ASP A 32 -5.70 -5.47 14.14
CA ASP A 32 -6.40 -4.29 13.65
C ASP A 32 -5.44 -3.07 13.62
N CYS A 33 -4.60 -2.98 12.60
CA CYS A 33 -3.77 -1.82 12.31
C CYS A 33 -4.50 -0.86 11.36
N GLU A 34 -4.36 0.44 11.62
CA GLU A 34 -4.84 1.51 10.74
C GLU A 34 -3.66 2.43 10.38
N PRO A 35 -3.27 2.54 9.11
CA PRO A 35 -3.79 1.80 7.95
C PRO A 35 -3.49 0.29 8.00
N CYS A 36 -4.38 -0.53 7.45
CA CYS A 36 -4.18 -1.97 7.40
C CYS A 36 -3.01 -2.32 6.49
N MET A 37 -1.97 -2.94 7.03
CA MET A 37 -0.76 -3.25 6.27
C MET A 37 -1.05 -4.18 5.08
N GLN A 38 -1.98 -5.13 5.22
CA GLN A 38 -2.38 -5.99 4.09
C GLN A 38 -3.03 -5.20 2.96
N GLN A 39 -3.78 -4.15 3.29
CA GLN A 39 -4.40 -3.29 2.30
C GLN A 39 -3.34 -2.45 1.58
N LEU A 40 -2.38 -1.89 2.31
CA LEU A 40 -1.25 -1.17 1.72
C LEU A 40 -0.44 -2.06 0.77
N MET A 41 -0.11 -3.29 1.19
CA MET A 41 0.58 -4.28 0.34
C MET A 41 -0.16 -4.51 -0.98
N ARG A 42 -1.48 -4.79 -0.91
CA ARG A 42 -2.31 -5.02 -2.10
C ARG A 42 -2.36 -3.81 -3.02
N VAL A 43 -2.43 -2.60 -2.47
CA VAL A 43 -2.47 -1.37 -3.26
C VAL A 43 -1.11 -1.13 -3.92
N VAL A 44 0.00 -1.26 -3.19
CA VAL A 44 1.35 -1.12 -3.74
C VAL A 44 1.61 -2.13 -4.86
N ASP A 45 1.24 -3.41 -4.64
CA ASP A 45 1.32 -4.46 -5.68
C ASP A 45 0.54 -4.03 -6.93
N ARG A 46 -0.69 -3.56 -6.74
CA ARG A 46 -1.54 -3.15 -7.85
C ARG A 46 -0.99 -1.94 -8.60
N VAL A 47 -0.39 -0.97 -7.90
CA VAL A 47 0.24 0.18 -8.55
C VAL A 47 1.44 -0.26 -9.38
N ARG A 48 2.32 -1.10 -8.83
CA ARG A 48 3.49 -1.62 -9.56
C ARG A 48 3.11 -2.42 -10.81
N GLU A 49 2.03 -3.22 -10.74
CA GLU A 49 1.47 -3.91 -11.91
C GLU A 49 1.02 -2.92 -13.00
N LEU A 50 0.36 -1.83 -12.60
CA LEU A 50 -0.18 -0.83 -13.52
C LEU A 50 0.90 0.05 -14.15
N GLU A 51 2.00 0.31 -13.45
CA GLU A 51 3.14 1.11 -13.95
C GLU A 51 3.99 0.36 -15.01
N GLY A 52 3.67 -0.91 -15.31
CA GLY A 52 4.23 -1.61 -16.46
C GLY A 52 5.44 -2.49 -16.16
N ASN A 53 5.48 -3.10 -14.97
CA ASN A 53 6.40 -4.19 -14.67
C ASN A 53 5.62 -5.53 -14.59
N ALA A 54 5.01 -5.92 -15.73
CA ALA A 54 4.39 -7.24 -15.94
C ALA A 54 5.39 -8.24 -16.52
#